data_AF-A0A8C7EVY4-F1
#
_entry.id   AF-A0A8C7EVY4-F1
#
_cell.length_a   1.000
_cell.length_b   1.000
_cell.length_c   1.000
_cell.angle_alpha   90.00
_cell.angle_beta   90.00
_cell.angle_gamma   90.00
#
_symmetry.space_group_name_H-M   'P 1'
#
loop_
_entity.id
_entity.type
_entity.pdbx_description
1 polymer ?
#
loop_
_entity_poly.entity_id
_entity_poly.type
_entity_poly.pdbx_seq_one_letter_code
_entity_poly.pdbx_strand_id
1 'polypeptide(L)'
;MVSDEDELNLLVIVVDTNPIWWGKQALKESQFTLSKCIDAVMVLGNSHLFMNRSNKLAVIASHIQERYDHSDSSTYLVFNICEVFVPVSMY
;
A
#
# COMPACT_ATOMS: atom_id res chain seq x y z
N MET A 1 -1.18 -29.52 20.44
CA MET A 1 -2.15 -28.61 19.81
C MET A 1 -1.36 -27.38 19.43
N VAL A 2 -1.26 -27.08 18.14
CA VAL A 2 -0.68 -25.81 17.70
C VAL A 2 -1.69 -24.74 18.09
N SER A 3 -1.27 -23.77 18.89
CA SER A 3 -2.09 -22.61 19.22
C SER A 3 -2.28 -21.76 17.95
N ASP A 4 -3.45 -21.18 17.73
CA ASP A 4 -3.67 -20.23 16.60
C ASP A 4 -2.69 -19.04 16.64
N GLU A 5 -2.03 -18.82 17.77
CA GLU A 5 -0.94 -17.85 17.96
C GLU A 5 0.36 -18.21 17.22
N ASP A 6 0.53 -19.49 16.83
CA ASP A 6 1.71 -19.97 16.11
C ASP A 6 1.50 -19.97 14.58
N GLU A 7 0.28 -19.70 14.10
CA GLU A 7 -0.02 -19.61 12.67
C GLU A 7 0.37 -18.23 12.12
N LEU A 8 1.19 -18.22 11.07
CA LEU A 8 1.66 -17.00 10.42
C LEU A 8 0.59 -16.44 9.48
N ASN A 9 0.02 -15.28 9.82
CA ASN A 9 -0.97 -14.62 8.96
C ASN A 9 -0.36 -13.39 8.26
N LEU A 10 -0.11 -13.52 6.96
CA LEU A 10 0.43 -12.45 6.13
C LEU A 10 -0.70 -11.69 5.41
N LEU A 11 -0.80 -10.38 5.65
CA LEU A 11 -1.62 -9.47 4.86
C LEU A 11 -0.74 -8.69 3.88
N VAL A 12 -1.07 -8.73 2.59
CA VAL A 12 -0.41 -7.94 1.55
C VAL A 12 -1.39 -6.91 1.01
N ILE A 13 -1.05 -5.63 1.13
CA ILE A 13 -1.86 -4.51 0.63
C ILE A 13 -1.14 -3.89 -0.57
N VAL A 14 -1.79 -3.89 -1.74
CA VAL A 14 -1.28 -3.18 -2.92
C VAL A 14 -2.08 -1.89 -3.09
N VAL A 15 -1.40 -0.75 -2.98
CA VAL A 15 -2.00 0.58 -3.12
C VAL A 15 -1.63 1.16 -4.47
N ASP A 16 -2.62 1.51 -5.28
CA ASP A 16 -2.41 2.26 -6.52
C ASP A 16 -2.01 3.71 -6.21
N THR A 17 -0.78 4.07 -6.56
CA THR A 17 -0.24 5.43 -6.39
C THR A 17 -0.09 6.16 -7.72
N ASN A 18 -0.93 5.84 -8.72
CA ASN A 18 -0.92 6.48 -10.02
C ASN A 18 -1.16 8.00 -9.93
N PRO A 19 -0.14 8.85 -10.19
CA PRO A 19 -0.26 10.30 -10.05
C PRO A 19 -1.23 10.92 -11.05
N ILE A 20 -1.52 10.28 -12.19
CA ILE A 20 -2.49 10.79 -13.17
C ILE A 20 -3.91 10.71 -12.60
N TRP A 21 -4.26 9.57 -12.00
CA TRP A 21 -5.60 9.40 -11.42
C TRP A 21 -5.75 10.26 -10.17
N TRP A 22 -4.79 10.21 -9.26
CA TRP A 22 -4.81 11.01 -8.03
C TRP A 22 -4.73 12.51 -8.30
N GLY A 23 -3.99 12.94 -9.33
CA GLY A 23 -3.95 14.33 -9.79
C GLY A 23 -5.30 14.80 -10.34
N LYS A 24 -5.95 14.01 -11.19
CA LYS A 24 -7.33 14.30 -11.65
C LYS A 24 -8.30 14.40 -10.48
N GLN A 25 -8.12 13.57 -9.46
CA GLN A 25 -8.99 13.57 -8.30
C GLN A 25 -8.76 14.79 -7.39
N ALA A 26 -7.51 15.24 -7.26
CA ALA A 26 -7.16 16.47 -6.56
C ALA A 26 -7.74 17.71 -7.28
N LEU A 27 -7.71 17.74 -8.61
CA LEU A 27 -8.27 18.84 -9.43
C LEU A 27 -9.80 18.95 -9.34
N LYS A 28 -10.49 17.85 -9.02
CA LYS A 28 -11.94 17.86 -8.77
C LYS A 28 -12.30 18.36 -7.37
N GLU A 29 -11.34 18.91 -6.62
CA GLU A 29 -11.47 19.27 -5.21
C GLU A 29 -12.07 18.14 -4.37
N SER A 30 -11.68 16.91 -4.72
CA SER A 30 -12.21 15.73 -4.03
C SER A 30 -11.83 15.79 -2.56
N GLN A 31 -12.80 15.55 -1.69
CA GLN A 31 -12.57 15.36 -0.26
C GLN A 31 -11.69 14.12 0.02
N PHE A 32 -11.51 13.23 -0.96
CA PHE A 32 -10.70 12.03 -0.86
C PHE A 32 -9.40 12.16 -1.68
N THR A 33 -8.29 12.32 -0.96
CA THR A 33 -6.93 12.48 -1.51
C THR A 33 -6.11 11.22 -1.29
N LEU A 34 -4.98 11.10 -2.00
CA LEU A 34 -4.04 9.99 -1.80
C LEU A 34 -3.56 9.94 -0.34
N SER A 35 -3.28 11.08 0.28
CA SER A 35 -2.89 11.15 1.69
C SER A 35 -3.92 10.52 2.61
N LYS A 36 -5.21 10.87 2.46
CA LYS A 36 -6.30 10.29 3.26
C LYS A 36 -6.48 8.79 3.01
N CYS A 37 -6.24 8.35 1.77
CA CYS A 37 -6.24 6.92 1.43
C CYS A 37 -5.11 6.18 2.17
N ILE A 38 -3.90 6.72 2.16
CA ILE A 38 -2.74 6.15 2.84
C ILE A 38 -2.94 6.13 4.37
N ASP A 39 -3.53 7.19 4.97
CA ASP A 39 -3.89 7.22 6.39
C ASP A 39 -4.84 6.06 6.75
N ALA A 40 -5.86 5.83 5.94
CA ALA A 40 -6.79 4.72 6.15
C ALA A 40 -6.12 3.34 5.97
N VAL A 41 -5.22 3.21 4.98
CA VAL A 41 -4.44 1.98 4.78
C VAL A 41 -3.51 1.70 5.97
N MET A 42 -2.91 2.72 6.57
CA MET A 42 -2.12 2.57 7.79
C MET A 42 -2.97 2.05 8.95
N VAL A 43 -4.16 2.62 9.16
CA VAL A 43 -5.09 2.14 10.21
C VAL A 43 -5.52 0.69 9.94
N LEU A 44 -5.81 0.34 8.68
CA LEU A 44 -6.12 -1.03 8.28
C LEU A 44 -4.97 -1.99 8.59
N GLY A 45 -3.75 -1.65 8.19
CA GLY A 45 -2.56 -2.45 8.47
C GLY A 45 -2.31 -2.64 9.97
N ASN A 46 -2.45 -1.57 10.75
CA ASN A 46 -2.33 -1.63 12.20
C ASN A 46 -3.41 -2.50 12.84
N SER A 47 -4.64 -2.45 12.34
CA SER A 47 -5.72 -3.30 12.84
C SER A 47 -5.42 -4.78 12.62
N HIS A 48 -4.81 -5.15 11.49
CA HIS A 48 -4.35 -6.52 11.24
C HIS A 48 -3.25 -6.94 12.23
N LEU A 49 -2.25 -6.08 12.45
CA LEU A 49 -1.18 -6.37 13.42
C LEU A 49 -1.68 -6.48 14.87
N PHE A 50 -2.79 -5.79 15.20
CA PHE A 50 -3.38 -5.83 16.54
C PHE A 50 -4.14 -7.13 16.84
N MET A 51 -4.57 -7.88 15.81
CA MET A 51 -5.36 -9.10 16.01
C MET A 51 -4.53 -10.26 16.56
N ASN A 52 -3.26 -10.38 16.17
CA ASN A 52 -2.36 -11.44 16.63
C ASN A 52 -0.89 -11.01 16.46
N ARG A 53 -0.03 -11.37 17.42
CA ARG A 53 1.41 -11.05 17.41
C ARG A 53 2.19 -11.75 16.28
N SER A 54 1.69 -12.86 15.76
CA SER A 54 2.28 -13.57 14.63
C SER A 54 1.95 -12.90 13.27
N ASN A 55 1.01 -11.95 13.24
CA ASN A 55 0.57 -11.30 12.01
C ASN A 55 1.71 -10.50 11.38
N LYS A 56 1.83 -10.62 10.06
CA LYS A 56 2.78 -9.88 9.23
C LYS A 56 2.01 -9.03 8.23
N LEU A 57 2.58 -7.87 7.90
CA LEU A 57 2.01 -6.92 6.96
C LEU A 57 3.06 -6.56 5.92
N ALA A 58 2.68 -6.55 4.66
CA ALA A 58 3.43 -5.97 3.57
C ALA A 58 2.54 -4.96 2.83
N VAL A 59 3.06 -3.75 2.61
CA VAL A 59 2.35 -2.71 1.83
C VAL A 59 3.19 -2.38 0.60
N ILE A 60 2.57 -2.43 -0.57
CA ILE A 60 3.22 -2.24 -1.87
C ILE A 60 2.56 -1.05 -2.56
N ALA A 61 3.34 -0.05 -2.93
CA ALA A 61 2.87 1.06 -3.75
C ALA A 61 3.05 0.72 -5.24
N SER A 62 1.94 0.72 -5.99
CA SER A 62 1.94 0.55 -7.44
C SER A 62 2.03 1.92 -8.11
N HIS A 63 3.23 2.30 -8.51
CA HIS A 63 3.52 3.55 -9.21
C HIS A 63 3.68 3.31 -10.72
N ILE A 64 3.08 4.18 -11.54
CA ILE A 64 3.36 4.19 -12.98
C ILE A 64 4.66 4.97 -13.25
N GLN A 65 5.74 4.29 -13.62
CA GLN A 65 6.94 4.98 -14.06
C GLN A 65 6.77 5.34 -15.54
N GLU A 66 6.54 6.63 -15.84
CA GLU A 66 6.59 7.11 -17.23
C GLU A 66 8.01 6.87 -17.75
N ARG A 67 8.18 5.87 -18.63
CA ARG A 67 9.36 5.78 -19.47
C ARG A 67 9.07 6.66 -20.69
N TYR A 68 9.84 7.74 -20.83
CA TYR A 68 10.07 8.37 -22.13
C TYR A 68 10.87 7.38 -22.99
N ASP A 69 10.22 6.37 -23.55
CA ASP A 69 10.81 5.66 -24.67
C ASP A 69 9.83 5.57 -25.81
N HIS A 70 10.31 6.01 -26.97
CA HIS A 70 9.59 5.99 -28.22
C HIS A 70 9.15 4.56 -28.52
N SER A 71 7.86 4.38 -28.79
CA SER A 71 7.27 3.16 -29.37
C SER A 71 7.58 1.86 -28.63
N ASP A 72 6.79 1.54 -27.60
CA ASP A 72 6.10 0.26 -27.68
C ASP A 72 4.79 0.25 -26.87
N SER A 73 3.77 -0.36 -27.46
CA SER A 73 2.50 -0.61 -26.78
C SER A 73 2.70 -1.74 -25.78
N SER A 74 2.12 -1.59 -24.59
CA SER A 74 2.15 -2.56 -23.49
C SER A 74 3.44 -2.51 -22.70
N THR A 75 3.41 -1.91 -21.50
CA THR A 75 4.29 -2.12 -20.32
C THR A 75 4.34 -0.82 -19.45
N TYR A 76 4.49 -0.77 -18.12
CA TYR A 76 5.00 -1.67 -17.09
C TYR A 76 4.26 -1.38 -15.77
N LEU A 77 3.74 -2.40 -15.09
CA LEU A 77 3.47 -2.37 -13.64
C LEU A 77 4.85 -2.45 -12.97
N VAL A 78 5.52 -1.30 -12.81
CA VAL A 78 6.77 -1.26 -12.04
C VAL A 78 6.39 -1.37 -10.58
N PHE A 79 6.42 -2.60 -10.06
CA PHE A 79 6.38 -2.86 -8.63
C PHE A 79 7.67 -2.32 -8.01
N ASN A 80 7.70 -1.03 -7.70
CA ASN A 80 8.70 -0.50 -6.78
C ASN A 80 8.24 -0.94 -5.39
N ILE A 81 8.87 -2.00 -4.86
CA ILE A 81 8.68 -2.41 -3.47
C ILE A 81 9.32 -1.31 -2.61
N CYS A 82 8.58 -0.23 -2.39
CA CYS A 82 8.83 0.61 -1.24
C CYS A 82 8.35 -0.22 -0.05
N GLU A 83 9.26 -0.91 0.64
CA GLU A 83 8.97 -1.40 1.99
C GLU A 83 8.62 -0.18 2.84
N VAL A 84 7.33 0.12 2.97
CA VAL A 84 6.85 1.08 3.96
C VAL A 84 6.94 0.33 5.30
N PHE A 85 8.09 0.43 5.94
CA PHE A 85 8.25 0.09 7.35
C PHE A 85 7.34 1.05 8.11
N VAL A 86 6.16 0.61 8.53
CA VAL A 86 5.39 1.33 9.54
C VAL A 86 6.16 1.12 10.84
N PRO A 87 6.81 2.14 11.42
CA PRO A 87 7.37 1.97 12.75
C PRO A 87 6.17 1.80 13.68
N VAL A 88 5.95 0.58 14.15
CA VAL A 88 5.13 0.37 15.34
C VAL A 88 5.94 0.95 16.50
N SER A 89 5.91 2.28 16.64
CA SER A 89 6.33 2.91 17.88
C SER A 89 5.26 2.57 18.89
N MET A 90 5.45 1.42 19.52
CA MET A 90 4.73 0.98 20.70
C MET A 90 4.93 2.05 21.76
N TYR A 91 3.85 2.75 22.12
CA TYR A 91 3.75 3.33 23.47
C TYR A 91 3.54 2.18 24.47
#